data_AF-A0A1G8H1E9-F1
#
_entry.id   AF-A0A1G8H1E9-F1
#
_cell.length_a   1.000
_cell.length_b   1.000
_cell.length_c   1.000
_cell.angle_alpha   90.00
_cell.angle_beta   90.00
_cell.angle_gamma   90.00
#
_symmetry.space_group_name_H-M   'P 1'
#
loop_
_entity.id
_entity.type
_entity.pdbx_description
1 polymer ?
#
loop_
_entity_poly.entity_id
_entity_poly.type
_entity_poly.pdbx_seq_one_letter_code
_entity_poly.pdbx_strand_id
1 'polypeptide(L)'
;MINDRTLIITRDGILVRIEKELIRSGFEEELKLTKRHLEKRLLHASKFEAILQTNVADIFVDWDFKLDKSYIIIILQPNKH
;
A
#
# COMPACT_ATOMS: atom_id res chain seq x y z
N MET A 1 -5.74 -19.46 -3.43
CA MET A 1 -7.08 -18.88 -3.61
C MET A 1 -7.13 -17.56 -2.86
N ILE A 2 -7.42 -16.46 -3.56
CA ILE A 2 -7.83 -15.20 -2.92
C ILE A 2 -9.27 -15.43 -2.49
N ASN A 3 -9.52 -15.42 -1.19
CA ASN A 3 -10.84 -15.54 -0.59
C ASN A 3 -11.58 -14.20 -0.72
N ASP A 4 -12.91 -14.19 -0.67
CA ASP A 4 -13.78 -13.00 -0.68
C ASP A 4 -13.48 -12.00 0.46
N ARG A 5 -12.55 -12.35 1.37
CA ARG A 5 -12.08 -11.54 2.50
C ARG A 5 -10.75 -10.84 2.25
N THR A 6 -10.17 -10.95 1.06
CA THR A 6 -8.87 -10.33 0.74
C THR A 6 -8.98 -9.53 -0.55
N LEU A 7 -8.83 -8.21 -0.43
CA LEU A 7 -8.70 -7.32 -1.57
C LEU A 7 -7.21 -7.06 -1.82
N ILE A 8 -6.75 -7.33 -3.04
CA ILE A 8 -5.41 -6.99 -3.48
C ILE A 8 -5.50 -5.84 -4.47
N ILE A 9 -4.77 -4.77 -4.20
CA ILE A 9 -4.67 -3.59 -5.05
C ILE A 9 -3.23 -3.54 -5.57
N THR A 10 -3.08 -3.62 -6.89
CA THR A 10 -1.80 -3.37 -7.56
C THR A 10 -1.77 -1.93 -8.05
N ARG A 11 -0.64 -1.24 -7.79
CA ARG A 11 -0.39 0.11 -8.30
C ARG A 11 0.90 0.08 -9.13
N ASP A 12 0.83 0.60 -10.34
CA ASP A 12 1.97 0.83 -11.23
C ASP A 12 2.33 2.32 -11.23
N GLY A 13 3.62 2.66 -11.40
CA GLY A 13 4.09 4.05 -11.47
C GLY A 13 4.03 4.78 -10.13
N ILE A 14 4.52 4.14 -9.07
CA ILE A 14 4.47 4.64 -7.68
C ILE A 14 5.54 5.67 -7.34
N LEU A 15 6.56 5.81 -8.21
CA LEU A 15 7.69 6.71 -8.03
C LEU A 15 7.56 7.95 -8.92
N VAL A 16 7.62 9.13 -8.30
CA VAL A 16 7.78 10.39 -9.04
C VAL A 16 9.24 10.66 -9.41
N ARG A 17 9.49 11.64 -10.28
CA ARG A 17 10.84 11.92 -10.82
C ARG A 17 11.90 12.15 -9.73
N ILE A 18 11.56 12.88 -8.67
CA ILE A 18 12.50 13.16 -7.57
C ILE A 18 12.86 11.88 -6.80
N GLU A 19 11.90 10.99 -6.58
CA GLU A 19 12.13 9.70 -5.91
C GLU A 19 13.03 8.79 -6.76
N LYS A 20 12.82 8.78 -8.08
CA LYS A 20 13.71 8.06 -9.02
C LYS A 20 15.15 8.57 -8.95
N GLU A 21 15.34 9.88 -8.77
CA GLU A 21 16.66 10.46 -8.68
C GLU A 21 17.34 10.19 -7.32
N LEU A 22 16.57 10.15 -6.23
CA LEU A 22 17.07 9.71 -4.92
C LEU A 22 17.61 8.28 -4.97
N ILE A 23 16.89 7.37 -5.62
CA ILE A 23 17.33 5.98 -5.81
C ILE A 23 18.64 5.93 -6.61
N ARG A 24 18.74 6.66 -7.73
CA ARG A 24 19.97 6.75 -8.54
C ARG A 24 21.16 7.33 -7.77
N SER A 25 20.87 8.21 -6.82
CA SER A 25 21.87 8.84 -5.96
C SER A 25 22.26 7.98 -4.75
N GLY A 26 21.70 6.77 -4.62
CA GLY A 26 22.03 5.81 -3.56
C GLY A 26 21.18 5.92 -2.29
N PHE A 27 20.14 6.76 -2.27
CA PHE A 27 19.26 6.98 -1.10
C PHE A 27 18.01 6.09 -1.12
N GLU A 28 18.11 4.88 -1.65
CA GLU A 28 16.95 3.98 -1.80
C GLU A 28 16.37 3.57 -0.45
N GLU A 29 17.22 3.23 0.53
CA GLU A 29 16.77 2.76 1.85
C GLU A 29 16.12 3.89 2.66
N GLU A 30 16.69 5.09 2.64
CA GLU A 30 16.11 6.29 3.26
C GLU A 30 14.77 6.63 2.63
N LEU A 31 14.67 6.57 1.29
CA LEU A 31 13.41 6.76 0.59
C LEU A 31 12.39 5.69 0.99
N LYS A 32 12.77 4.42 1.06
CA LYS A 32 11.88 3.31 1.41
C LYS A 32 11.35 3.45 2.84
N LEU A 33 12.21 3.78 3.81
CA LEU A 33 11.83 4.01 5.20
C LEU A 33 10.87 5.20 5.33
N THR A 34 11.19 6.33 4.71
CA THR A 34 10.37 7.55 4.79
C THR A 34 9.03 7.39 4.07
N LYS A 35 9.03 6.81 2.86
CA LYS A 35 7.81 6.50 2.09
C LYS A 35 6.91 5.53 2.85
N ARG A 36 7.47 4.49 3.48
CA ARG A 36 6.72 3.55 4.32
C ARG A 36 5.97 4.25 5.45
N HIS A 37 6.63 5.14 6.19
CA HIS A 37 5.99 5.88 7.28
C HIS A 37 4.85 6.77 6.78
N LEU A 38 5.08 7.47 5.65
CA LEU A 38 4.08 8.33 5.04
C LEU A 38 2.86 7.54 4.57
N GLU A 39 3.06 6.50 3.76
CA GLU A 39 1.97 5.73 3.18
C GLU A 39 1.16 4.97 4.22
N LYS A 40 1.81 4.36 5.23
CA LYS A 40 1.08 3.74 6.34
C LYS A 40 0.17 4.73 7.05
N ARG A 41 0.66 5.95 7.34
CA ARG A 41 -0.15 7.01 7.96
C ARG A 41 -1.34 7.40 7.09
N LEU A 42 -1.15 7.52 5.78
CA LEU A 42 -2.22 7.84 4.84
C LEU A 42 -3.26 6.71 4.73
N LEU A 43 -2.81 5.46 4.67
CA LEU A 43 -3.70 4.29 4.65
C LEU A 43 -4.52 4.20 5.94
N HIS A 44 -3.92 4.42 7.12
CA HIS A 44 -4.67 4.44 8.37
C HIS A 44 -5.69 5.59 8.47
N ALA A 45 -5.41 6.75 7.85
CA ALA A 45 -6.32 7.89 7.84
C ALA A 45 -7.46 7.75 6.81
N SER A 46 -7.38 6.76 5.91
CA SER A 46 -8.32 6.61 4.81
C SER A 46 -9.59 5.86 5.22
N LYS A 47 -10.72 6.23 4.60
CA LYS A 47 -12.07 5.75 4.97
C LYS A 47 -12.44 4.46 4.22
N PHE A 48 -11.56 3.46 4.21
CA PHE A 48 -11.78 2.22 3.46
C PHE A 48 -13.07 1.51 3.86
N GLU A 49 -13.39 1.44 5.15
CA GLU A 49 -14.62 0.77 5.63
C GLU A 49 -15.90 1.40 5.07
N ALA A 50 -15.93 2.74 4.97
CA ALA A 50 -17.08 3.45 4.41
C ALA A 50 -17.23 3.21 2.90
N ILE A 51 -16.10 3.07 2.19
CA ILE A 51 -16.08 2.80 0.75
C ILE A 51 -16.47 1.34 0.46
N LEU A 52 -15.92 0.40 1.23
CA LEU A 52 -16.11 -1.04 1.06
C LEU A 52 -17.39 -1.55 1.72
N GLN A 53 -18.07 -0.72 2.51
CA GLN A 53 -19.27 -1.07 3.28
C GLN A 53 -19.07 -2.30 4.18
N THR A 54 -17.86 -2.52 4.66
CA THR A 54 -17.48 -3.63 5.54
C THR A 54 -16.28 -3.24 6.40
N ASN A 55 -16.12 -3.89 7.55
CA ASN A 55 -15.01 -3.61 8.46
C ASN A 55 -13.70 -4.13 7.89
N VAL A 56 -12.63 -3.37 8.08
CA VAL A 56 -11.27 -3.75 7.68
C VAL A 56 -10.56 -4.34 8.90
N ALA A 57 -10.15 -5.59 8.79
CA ALA A 57 -9.40 -6.28 9.82
C ALA A 57 -7.93 -5.85 9.83
N ASP A 58 -7.31 -5.70 8.66
CA ASP A 58 -5.91 -5.28 8.54
C ASP A 58 -5.58 -4.72 7.15
N ILE A 59 -4.51 -3.93 7.06
CA ILE A 59 -3.98 -3.35 5.82
C ILE A 59 -2.47 -3.51 5.76
N PHE A 60 -1.99 -4.16 4.71
CA PHE A 60 -0.59 -4.31 4.40
C PHE A 60 -0.24 -3.55 3.13
N VAL A 61 0.98 -3.02 3.07
CA VAL A 61 1.52 -2.37 1.88
C VAL A 61 2.98 -2.74 1.71
N ASP A 62 3.37 -3.05 0.48
CA ASP A 62 4.77 -3.28 0.11
C ASP A 62 5.08 -2.71 -1.28
N TRP A 63 6.36 -2.45 -1.52
CA TRP A 63 6.85 -1.74 -2.71
C TRP A 63 7.99 -2.50 -3.37
N ASP A 64 7.93 -2.56 -4.69
CA ASP A 64 9.05 -2.96 -5.55
C ASP A 64 9.46 -1.74 -6.39
N PHE A 65 10.50 -1.04 -5.94
CA PHE A 65 11.01 0.15 -6.62
C PHE A 65 11.67 -0.16 -7.96
N LYS A 66 12.18 -1.39 -8.14
CA LYS A 66 12.78 -1.82 -9.40
C LYS A 66 11.72 -2.02 -10.48
N LEU A 67 10.57 -2.59 -10.10
CA LEU A 67 9.43 -2.74 -11.00
C LEU A 67 8.54 -1.48 -11.08
N ASP A 68 8.78 -0.48 -10.23
CA ASP A 68 7.93 0.70 -10.07
C ASP A 68 6.48 0.29 -9.75
N LYS A 69 6.33 -0.67 -8.84
CA LYS A 69 5.04 -1.24 -8.42
C LYS A 69 4.89 -1.27 -6.91
N SER A 70 3.64 -1.33 -6.47
CA SER A 70 3.33 -1.70 -5.09
C SER A 70 2.06 -2.53 -5.01
N TYR A 71 1.92 -3.20 -3.89
CA TYR A 71 0.75 -4.01 -3.56
C TYR A 71 0.20 -3.53 -2.23
N ILE A 72 -1.11 -3.32 -2.18
CA ILE A 72 -1.85 -3.13 -0.93
C ILE A 72 -2.75 -4.33 -0.76
N ILE A 73 -2.69 -4.95 0.41
CA ILE A 73 -3.55 -6.07 0.78
C ILE A 73 -4.46 -5.59 1.90
N ILE A 74 -5.76 -5.65 1.69
CA ILE A 74 -6.78 -5.31 2.68
C ILE A 74 -7.47 -6.61 3.07
N ILE A 75 -7.45 -6.92 4.37
CA ILE A 75 -8.17 -8.05 4.94
C ILE A 75 -9.50 -7.53 5.49
N LEU A 76 -10.60 -8.10 5.02
CA LEU A 76 -11.95 -7.72 5.41
C LEU A 76 -12.45 -8.66 6.51
N GLN A 77 -13.26 -8.13 7.42
CA GLN A 77 -13.94 -8.97 8.39
C GLN A 77 -14.98 -9.86 7.70
N PRO A 78 -15.27 -11.06 8.25
CA PRO A 78 -16.40 -11.85 7.81
C PRO A 78 -17.69 -11.04 7.93
N ASN A 79 -18.50 -11.00 6.88
CA ASN A 79 -19.87 -10.52 7.02
C ASN A 79 -20.58 -11.43 8.03
N LYS A 80 -21.09 -10.84 9.13
CA LYS A 80 -21.98 -11.55 10.05
C LYS A 80 -23.32 -11.70 9.35
N HIS A 81 -23.52 -12.84 8.68
CA HIS A 81 -24.85 -13.33 8.34
C HIS A 81 -25.44 -14.09 9.53
#